data_AF-A0A6M3JY93-F1
#
_entry.id   AF-A0A6M3JY93-F1
#
_cell.length_a   1.000
_cell.length_b   1.000
_cell.length_c   1.000
_cell.angle_alpha   90.00
_cell.angle_beta   90.00
_cell.angle_gamma   90.00
#
_symmetry.space_group_name_H-M   'P 1'
#
loop_
_entity.id
_entity.type
_entity.pdbx_description
1 polymer ?
#
loop_
_entity_poly.entity_id
_entity_poly.type
_entity_poly.pdbx_seq_one_letter_code
_entity_poly.pdbx_strand_id
1 'polypeptide(L)'
;MKLTVLERLVLPSLLPTEQMNYELIREKRKFLEAMAIGEEEQKTVDLRVCSDWDTKGCPQCGGRDFEVETEPPIEEGKQKIITTRRTCKACDFRGAQGAEGNLVWRDRNEEVDVPIPDVIKKKIISKLKAMDASEPPQLEDRHASLYEKFVLNQQAELDVAIAEGMPFQ
;
A
#
# COMPACT_ATOMS: atom_id res chain seq x y z
N MET A 1 -9.80 11.83 3.31
CA MET A 1 -8.54 11.40 3.96
C MET A 1 -7.50 11.26 2.89
N LYS A 2 -6.27 11.72 3.14
CA LYS A 2 -5.18 11.67 2.18
C LYS A 2 -4.55 10.27 2.12
N LEU A 3 -4.63 9.63 0.95
CA LEU A 3 -4.09 8.31 0.69
C LEU A 3 -3.18 8.30 -0.53
N THR A 4 -2.08 7.56 -0.46
CA THR A 4 -1.23 7.28 -1.61
C THR A 4 -1.87 6.24 -2.55
N VAL A 5 -1.30 6.02 -3.73
CA VAL A 5 -1.80 5.00 -4.66
C VAL A 5 -1.68 3.60 -4.05
N LEU A 6 -0.58 3.33 -3.33
CA LEU A 6 -0.36 2.06 -2.66
C LEU A 6 -1.41 1.81 -1.56
N GLU A 7 -1.66 2.81 -0.74
CA GLU A 7 -2.67 2.71 0.32
C GLU A 7 -4.05 2.41 -0.27
N ARG A 8 -4.42 3.07 -1.38
CA ARG A 8 -5.67 2.81 -2.11
C ARG A 8 -5.75 1.40 -2.71
N LEU A 9 -4.63 0.76 -3.05
CA LEU A 9 -4.58 -0.64 -3.49
C LEU A 9 -4.79 -1.63 -2.35
N VAL A 10 -4.22 -1.35 -1.18
CA VAL A 10 -4.26 -2.26 -0.02
C VAL A 10 -5.59 -2.15 0.71
N LEU A 11 -6.12 -0.93 0.87
CA LEU A 11 -7.29 -0.64 1.70
C LEU A 11 -8.55 -1.46 1.36
N PRO A 12 -8.90 -1.71 0.09
CA PRO A 12 -10.03 -2.57 -0.28
C PRO A 12 -9.94 -3.99 0.28
N SER A 13 -8.72 -4.52 0.46
CA SER A 13 -8.51 -5.89 0.99
C SER A 13 -8.85 -6.02 2.48
N LEU A 14 -8.90 -4.89 3.19
CA LEU A 14 -9.26 -4.82 4.61
C LEU A 14 -10.78 -4.79 4.85
N LEU A 15 -11.58 -4.69 3.78
CA LEU A 15 -13.03 -4.71 3.90
C LEU A 15 -13.56 -6.12 4.14
N PRO A 16 -14.51 -6.30 5.07
CA PRO A 16 -15.14 -7.60 5.27
C PRO A 16 -15.88 -8.05 4.00
N THR A 17 -15.77 -9.34 3.71
CA THR A 17 -16.52 -10.05 2.66
C THR A 17 -17.83 -10.64 3.17
N GLU A 18 -17.96 -10.82 4.49
CA GLU A 18 -19.11 -11.45 5.14
C GLU A 18 -19.97 -10.41 5.90
N GLN A 19 -21.28 -10.64 5.93
CA GLN A 19 -22.31 -9.78 6.55
C GLN A 19 -22.51 -8.41 5.89
N MET A 20 -22.90 -8.40 4.62
CA MET A 20 -23.27 -7.16 3.93
C MET A 20 -24.79 -6.96 3.90
N ASN A 21 -25.28 -5.92 4.57
CA ASN A 21 -26.63 -5.39 4.34
C ASN A 21 -26.62 -4.41 3.15
N TYR A 22 -27.78 -4.06 2.61
CA TYR A 22 -27.87 -3.24 1.39
C TYR A 22 -27.16 -1.88 1.50
N GLU A 23 -27.24 -1.24 2.67
CA GLU A 23 -26.56 0.03 2.95
C GLU A 23 -25.03 -0.12 2.90
N LEU A 24 -24.50 -1.17 3.53
CA LEU A 24 -23.07 -1.46 3.51
C LEU A 24 -22.59 -1.81 2.09
N ILE A 25 -23.39 -2.50 1.28
CA ILE A 25 -23.07 -2.77 -0.14
C ILE A 25 -22.97 -1.45 -0.91
N ARG A 26 -23.92 -0.54 -0.71
CA ARG A 26 -23.93 0.77 -1.38
C ARG A 26 -22.72 1.61 -1.01
N GLU A 27 -22.41 1.70 0.28
CA GLU A 27 -21.25 2.47 0.75
C GLU A 27 -19.93 1.82 0.35
N LYS A 28 -19.85 0.48 0.35
CA LYS A 28 -18.70 -0.26 -0.18
C LYS A 28 -18.50 0.02 -1.67
N ARG A 29 -19.55 0.06 -2.47
CA ARG A 29 -19.45 0.40 -3.90
C ARG A 29 -18.89 1.80 -4.12
N LYS A 30 -19.45 2.81 -3.44
CA LYS A 30 -18.94 4.20 -3.54
C LYS A 30 -17.49 4.29 -3.10
N PHE A 31 -17.14 3.59 -2.02
CA PHE A 31 -15.77 3.50 -1.53
C PHE A 31 -14.84 2.90 -2.59
N LEU A 32 -15.20 1.78 -3.21
CA LEU A 32 -14.38 1.16 -4.26
C LEU A 32 -14.27 2.04 -5.51
N GLU A 33 -15.33 2.76 -5.88
CA GLU A 33 -15.30 3.75 -6.95
C GLU A 33 -14.36 4.92 -6.61
N ALA A 34 -14.32 5.38 -5.36
CA ALA A 34 -13.39 6.40 -4.89
C ALA A 34 -11.93 5.91 -4.77
N MET A 35 -11.73 4.59 -4.64
CA MET A 35 -10.42 3.93 -4.65
C MET A 35 -9.96 3.55 -6.07
N ALA A 36 -10.74 3.85 -7.10
CA ALA A 36 -10.34 3.57 -8.47
C ALA A 36 -9.03 4.29 -8.81
N ILE A 37 -8.14 3.58 -9.48
CA ILE A 37 -6.82 4.07 -9.87
C ILE A 37 -6.85 4.23 -11.38
N GLY A 38 -6.59 5.45 -11.86
CA GLY A 38 -6.49 5.73 -13.28
C GLY A 38 -5.23 5.12 -13.90
N GLU A 39 -5.21 4.98 -15.23
CA GLU A 39 -4.06 4.43 -15.95
C GLU A 39 -2.73 5.17 -15.66
N GLU A 40 -2.79 6.50 -15.50
CA GLU A 40 -1.61 7.31 -15.15
C GLU A 40 -1.11 7.05 -13.73
N GLU A 41 -2.01 6.88 -12.77
CA GLU A 41 -1.67 6.53 -11.38
C GLU A 41 -1.15 5.09 -11.30
N GLN A 42 -1.67 4.18 -12.14
CA GLN A 42 -1.18 2.82 -12.21
C GLN A 42 0.27 2.74 -12.70
N LYS A 43 0.69 3.64 -13.60
CA LYS A 43 2.11 3.79 -14.00
C LYS A 43 3.01 4.27 -12.86
N THR A 44 2.45 4.88 -11.82
CA THR A 44 3.24 5.31 -10.66
C THR A 44 3.52 4.14 -9.72
N VAL A 45 2.62 3.16 -9.62
CA VAL A 45 2.82 1.94 -8.82
C VAL A 45 3.65 0.95 -9.60
N ASP A 46 4.95 0.99 -9.32
CA ASP A 46 5.88 0.07 -9.92
C ASP A 46 6.00 -1.20 -9.05
N LEU A 47 5.03 -2.11 -9.18
CA LEU A 47 5.06 -3.42 -8.51
C LEU A 47 6.17 -4.28 -9.11
N ARG A 48 7.38 -4.15 -8.57
CA ARG A 48 8.55 -4.88 -9.08
C ARG A 48 8.86 -6.07 -8.21
N VAL A 49 8.78 -7.26 -8.81
CA VAL A 49 9.38 -8.46 -8.24
C VAL A 49 10.89 -8.25 -8.23
N CYS A 50 11.47 -8.06 -7.05
CA CYS A 50 12.91 -8.13 -6.91
C CYS A 50 13.35 -9.56 -7.19
N SER A 51 14.37 -9.67 -8.03
CA SER A 51 15.05 -10.93 -8.24
C SER A 51 16.55 -10.68 -8.33
N ASP A 52 17.31 -11.77 -8.21
CA ASP A 52 18.73 -11.73 -8.50
C ASP A 52 18.94 -11.99 -9.99
N TRP A 53 18.85 -10.94 -10.80
CA TRP A 53 18.97 -11.04 -12.25
C TRP A 53 20.41 -11.41 -12.66
N ASP A 54 21.40 -11.08 -11.84
CA ASP A 54 22.81 -11.43 -12.07
C ASP A 54 23.05 -12.94 -12.01
N THR A 55 22.45 -13.60 -11.02
CA THR A 55 22.64 -15.04 -10.83
C THR A 55 21.60 -15.89 -11.57
N LYS A 56 20.33 -15.46 -11.59
CA LYS A 56 19.21 -16.28 -12.08
C LYS A 56 18.70 -15.91 -13.47
N GLY A 57 19.08 -14.74 -13.98
CA GLY A 57 18.54 -14.24 -15.23
C GLY A 57 17.16 -13.58 -15.05
N CYS A 58 16.54 -13.19 -16.16
CA CYS A 58 15.19 -12.60 -16.16
C CYS A 58 14.16 -13.57 -15.52
N PRO A 59 13.36 -13.13 -14.53
CA PRO A 59 12.36 -13.98 -13.88
C PRO A 59 11.32 -14.56 -14.84
N GLN A 60 11.01 -13.83 -15.92
CA GLN A 60 9.98 -14.25 -16.88
C GLN A 60 10.49 -15.22 -17.97
N CYS A 61 11.73 -15.07 -18.46
CA CYS A 61 12.21 -15.82 -19.62
C CYS A 61 13.59 -16.47 -19.45
N GLY A 62 14.27 -16.25 -18.32
CA GLY A 62 15.64 -16.73 -18.06
C GLY A 62 16.73 -16.05 -18.89
N GLY A 63 16.38 -15.09 -19.75
CA GLY A 63 17.33 -14.31 -20.55
C GLY A 63 18.34 -13.57 -19.67
N ARG A 64 19.57 -13.40 -20.16
CA ARG A 64 20.68 -12.77 -19.42
C ARG A 64 21.12 -11.41 -19.96
N ASP A 65 20.43 -10.92 -20.98
CA ASP A 65 20.73 -9.64 -21.62
C ASP A 65 19.77 -8.57 -21.08
N PHE A 66 20.34 -7.55 -20.43
CA PHE A 66 19.59 -6.57 -19.67
C PHE A 66 20.04 -5.16 -20.00
N GLU A 67 19.09 -4.24 -19.97
CA GLU A 67 19.35 -2.81 -19.83
C GLU A 67 19.24 -2.46 -18.35
N VAL A 68 20.24 -1.74 -17.82
CA VAL A 68 20.32 -1.37 -16.40
C VAL A 68 20.19 0.14 -16.29
N GLU A 69 19.15 0.61 -15.60
CA GLU A 69 19.04 2.01 -15.21
C GLU A 69 19.28 2.10 -13.71
N THR A 70 20.41 2.68 -13.32
CA THR A 70 20.70 2.96 -11.92
C THR A 70 20.17 4.35 -11.59
N GLU A 71 19.15 4.41 -10.73
CA GLU A 71 18.69 5.67 -10.19
C GLU A 71 19.41 5.99 -8.86
N PRO A 72 19.57 7.28 -8.50
CA PRO A 72 20.14 7.66 -7.22
C PRO A 72 19.31 7.07 -6.07
N PRO A 73 19.96 6.65 -4.97
CA PRO A 73 19.27 6.13 -3.81
C PRO A 73 18.36 7.23 -3.23
N ILE A 74 17.11 6.87 -2.96
CA ILE A 74 16.15 7.76 -2.28
C ILE A 74 16.28 7.47 -0.78
N GLU A 75 16.59 8.50 0.01
CA GLU A 75 16.61 8.39 1.47
C GLU A 75 15.22 8.69 2.02
N GLU A 76 14.42 7.65 2.27
CA GLU A 76 13.17 7.74 3.04
C GLU A 76 13.32 6.89 4.32
N GLY A 77 13.68 7.54 5.43
CA GLY A 77 13.81 6.88 6.73
C GLY A 77 14.92 5.81 6.81
N LYS A 78 14.73 4.78 7.66
CA LYS A 78 15.71 3.71 7.92
C LYS A 78 15.87 2.68 6.78
N GLN A 79 15.12 2.78 5.69
CA GLN A 79 15.19 1.83 4.57
C GLN A 79 15.90 2.46 3.37
N LYS A 80 17.08 1.92 3.03
CA LYS A 80 17.75 2.18 1.76
C LYS A 80 17.07 1.34 0.67
N ILE A 81 16.26 1.96 -0.17
CA ILE A 81 15.68 1.29 -1.33
C ILE A 81 16.75 1.24 -2.43
N ILE A 82 17.18 0.04 -2.79
CA ILE A 82 18.08 -0.19 -3.92
C ILE A 82 17.24 -0.10 -5.20
N THR A 83 17.46 0.95 -6.00
CA THR A 83 16.67 1.31 -7.19
C THR A 83 17.37 0.94 -8.50
N THR A 84 18.16 -0.14 -8.53
CA THR A 84 18.75 -0.61 -9.79
C THR A 84 17.67 -1.28 -10.63
N ARG A 85 17.21 -0.58 -11.66
CA ARG A 85 16.20 -1.06 -12.61
C ARG A 85 16.84 -1.97 -13.62
N ARG A 86 16.13 -3.04 -13.99
CA ARG A 86 16.53 -3.92 -15.09
C ARG A 86 15.38 -4.16 -16.04
N THR A 87 15.66 -4.07 -17.34
CA THR A 87 14.75 -4.44 -18.42
C THR A 87 15.37 -5.57 -19.21
N CYS A 88 14.66 -6.69 -19.35
CA CYS A 88 15.12 -7.82 -20.17
C CYS A 88 14.95 -7.50 -21.65
N LYS A 89 16.04 -7.49 -22.42
CA LYS A 89 15.97 -7.24 -23.87
C LYS A 89 15.29 -8.35 -24.68
N ALA A 90 15.15 -9.54 -24.09
CA ALA A 90 14.58 -10.70 -24.77
C ALA A 90 13.05 -10.77 -24.68
N CYS A 91 12.44 -10.19 -23.62
CA CYS A 91 10.99 -10.26 -23.39
C CYS A 91 10.38 -8.95 -22.88
N ASP A 92 11.17 -7.89 -22.83
CA ASP A 92 10.83 -6.56 -22.31
C ASP A 92 10.29 -6.53 -20.86
N PHE A 93 10.47 -7.63 -20.11
CA PHE A 93 10.11 -7.67 -18.71
C PHE A 93 10.94 -6.66 -17.91
N ARG A 94 10.26 -5.89 -17.05
CA ARG A 94 10.87 -4.85 -16.21
C ARG A 94 10.81 -5.29 -14.75
N GLY A 95 11.93 -5.17 -14.04
CA GLY A 95 12.00 -5.46 -12.61
C GLY A 95 13.05 -4.64 -11.88
N ALA A 96 13.31 -5.04 -10.64
CA ALA A 96 14.35 -4.45 -9.80
C ALA A 96 15.36 -5.53 -9.39
N GLN A 97 16.63 -5.13 -9.25
CA GLN A 97 17.66 -5.99 -8.64
C GLN A 97 17.52 -5.90 -7.11
N GLY A 98 17.37 -7.04 -6.45
CA GLY A 98 17.24 -7.10 -4.99
C GLY A 98 17.05 -8.53 -4.49
N ALA A 99 16.96 -8.70 -3.17
CA ALA A 99 16.64 -10.01 -2.59
C ALA A 99 15.26 -10.48 -3.10
N GLU A 100 15.19 -11.76 -3.47
CA GLU A 100 13.97 -12.36 -4.01
C GLU A 100 12.80 -12.24 -3.04
N GLY A 101 11.62 -11.89 -3.57
CA GLY A 101 10.41 -11.69 -2.79
C GLY A 101 10.23 -10.29 -2.24
N ASN A 102 11.23 -9.41 -2.36
CA ASN A 102 11.04 -8.00 -2.06
C ASN A 102 10.23 -7.32 -3.17
N LEU A 103 9.18 -6.61 -2.77
CA LEU A 103 8.49 -5.66 -3.64
C LEU A 103 9.16 -4.31 -3.44
N VAL A 104 9.81 -3.78 -4.48
CA VAL A 104 10.30 -2.40 -4.45
C VAL A 104 9.18 -1.53 -4.98
N TRP A 105 8.54 -0.83 -4.06
CA TRP A 105 7.47 0.11 -4.35
C TRP A 105 8.10 1.44 -4.72
N ARG A 106 7.81 1.92 -5.92
CA ARG A 106 7.85 3.36 -6.16
C ARG A 106 6.42 3.84 -5.98
N ASP A 107 6.20 4.66 -4.99
CA ASP A 107 5.04 5.55 -4.95
C ASP A 107 5.58 6.94 -5.31
N ARG A 108 4.80 7.79 -5.99
CA ARG A 108 5.20 9.21 -6.11
C ARG A 108 5.00 9.97 -4.80
N ASN A 109 4.57 9.29 -3.73
CA ASN A 109 4.11 9.87 -2.46
C ASN A 109 3.04 10.95 -2.68
N GLU A 110 2.37 10.91 -3.83
CA GLU A 110 1.31 11.86 -4.14
C GLU A 110 0.05 11.37 -3.43
N GLU A 111 -0.25 12.02 -2.32
CA GLU A 111 -1.45 11.74 -1.56
C GLU A 111 -2.65 12.46 -2.17
N VAL A 112 -3.69 11.69 -2.48
CA VAL A 112 -4.98 12.23 -2.94
C VAL A 112 -6.02 12.16 -1.83
N ASP A 113 -6.90 13.15 -1.76
CA ASP A 113 -8.00 13.11 -0.80
C ASP A 113 -9.07 12.13 -1.29
N VAL A 114 -9.33 11.10 -0.48
CA VAL A 114 -10.36 10.12 -0.74
C VAL A 114 -11.47 10.21 0.32
N PRO A 115 -12.73 10.34 -0.10
CA PRO A 115 -13.87 10.28 0.82
C PRO A 115 -14.09 8.83 1.28
N ILE A 116 -13.96 8.59 2.58
CA ILE A 116 -14.15 7.27 3.19
C ILE A 116 -15.34 7.36 4.14
N PRO A 117 -16.45 6.64 3.87
CA PRO A 117 -17.61 6.64 4.76
C PRO A 117 -17.24 6.13 6.17
N ASP A 118 -17.82 6.72 7.21
CA ASP A 118 -17.50 6.37 8.61
C ASP A 118 -17.75 4.89 8.93
N VAL A 119 -18.81 4.31 8.34
CA VAL A 119 -19.12 2.88 8.49
C VAL A 119 -17.97 2.02 7.96
N ILE A 120 -17.39 2.41 6.82
CA ILE A 120 -16.24 1.73 6.20
C ILE A 120 -14.98 1.93 7.04
N LYS A 121 -14.74 3.17 7.48
CA LYS A 121 -13.62 3.54 8.36
C LYS A 121 -13.58 2.69 9.64
N LYS A 122 -14.73 2.53 10.31
CA LYS A 122 -14.87 1.66 11.50
C LYS A 122 -14.52 0.20 11.23
N LYS A 123 -14.92 -0.33 10.06
CA LYS A 123 -14.59 -1.72 9.66
C LYS A 123 -13.09 -1.90 9.41
N ILE A 124 -12.45 -0.95 8.72
CA ILE A 124 -11.01 -0.95 8.47
C ILE A 124 -10.23 -0.94 9.79
N ILE A 125 -10.57 -0.03 10.71
CA ILE A 125 -9.93 0.04 12.04
C ILE A 125 -10.09 -1.27 12.80
N SER A 126 -11.30 -1.84 12.81
CA SER A 126 -11.56 -3.11 13.48
C SER A 126 -10.72 -4.25 12.90
N LYS A 127 -10.55 -4.29 11.57
CA LYS A 127 -9.75 -5.34 10.90
C LYS A 127 -8.26 -5.17 11.20
N LEU A 128 -7.73 -3.95 11.12
CA LEU A 128 -6.33 -3.64 11.42
C LEU A 128 -5.97 -4.00 12.87
N LYS A 129 -6.80 -3.61 13.84
CA LYS A 129 -6.61 -3.99 15.25
C LYS A 129 -6.66 -5.52 15.46
N ALA A 130 -7.54 -6.22 14.74
CA ALA A 130 -7.64 -7.67 14.84
C ALA A 130 -6.41 -8.39 14.23
N MET A 131 -5.80 -7.84 13.18
CA MET A 131 -4.58 -8.37 12.56
C MET A 131 -3.33 -8.14 13.43
N ASP A 132 -3.30 -7.01 14.14
CA ASP A 132 -2.23 -6.68 15.09
C ASP A 132 -2.32 -7.56 16.35
N ALA A 133 -3.53 -7.79 16.85
CA ALA A 133 -3.79 -8.61 18.03
C ALA A 133 -3.80 -10.14 17.76
N SER A 134 -3.56 -10.60 16.54
CA SER A 134 -3.58 -12.03 16.22
C SER A 134 -2.27 -12.73 16.62
N GLU A 135 -2.33 -14.04 16.89
CA GLU A 135 -1.14 -14.86 17.13
C GLU A 135 -1.00 -15.97 16.06
N PRO A 136 0.04 -15.94 15.20
CA PRO A 136 1.03 -14.86 15.06
C PRO A 136 0.40 -13.56 14.48
N PRO A 137 1.05 -12.39 14.66
CA PRO A 137 0.60 -11.15 14.07
C PRO A 137 0.48 -11.26 12.56
N GLN A 138 -0.66 -10.86 12.02
CA GLN A 138 -0.95 -10.87 10.58
C GLN A 138 -0.74 -9.50 9.94
N LEU A 139 -0.36 -8.50 10.74
CA LEU A 139 -0.04 -7.16 10.25
C LEU A 139 1.28 -7.19 9.47
N GLU A 140 1.18 -7.28 8.15
CA GLU A 140 2.34 -7.15 7.24
C GLU A 140 2.77 -5.68 7.05
N ASP A 141 4.01 -5.46 6.60
CA ASP A 141 4.59 -4.12 6.35
C ASP A 141 3.72 -3.22 5.46
N ARG A 142 3.02 -3.80 4.47
CA ARG A 142 2.09 -3.06 3.59
C ARG A 142 0.92 -2.40 4.32
N HIS A 143 0.63 -2.80 5.56
CA HIS A 143 -0.44 -2.24 6.37
C HIS A 143 0.03 -1.14 7.32
N ALA A 144 1.35 -0.94 7.49
CA ALA A 144 1.89 -0.06 8.53
C ALA A 144 1.40 1.39 8.41
N SER A 145 1.48 1.98 7.21
CA SER A 145 1.03 3.36 6.97
C SER A 145 -0.50 3.51 7.15
N LEU A 146 -1.27 2.50 6.73
CA LEU A 146 -2.71 2.46 6.97
C LEU A 146 -3.03 2.34 8.46
N TYR A 147 -2.29 1.54 9.22
CA TYR A 147 -2.45 1.42 10.66
C TYR A 147 -2.19 2.75 11.36
N GLU A 148 -1.13 3.47 10.97
CA GLU A 148 -0.83 4.80 11.48
C GLU A 148 -1.97 5.79 11.20
N LYS A 149 -2.42 5.90 9.94
CA LYS A 149 -3.47 6.85 9.55
C LYS A 149 -4.85 6.53 10.13
N PHE A 150 -5.22 5.26 10.22
CA PHE A 150 -6.55 4.86 10.67
C PHE A 150 -6.64 4.61 12.17
N VAL A 151 -5.59 4.12 12.81
CA VAL A 151 -5.63 3.72 14.22
C VAL A 151 -4.92 4.74 15.10
N LEU A 152 -3.65 5.04 14.82
CA LEU A 152 -2.83 5.86 15.70
C LEU A 152 -3.19 7.35 15.64
N ASN A 153 -3.32 7.93 14.44
CA ASN A 153 -3.63 9.35 14.29
C ASN A 153 -5.03 9.71 14.82
N GLN A 154 -6.00 8.80 14.68
CA GLN A 154 -7.33 8.98 15.28
C GLN A 154 -7.31 8.87 16.80
N GLN A 155 -6.49 7.98 17.36
CA GLN A 155 -6.36 7.88 18.81
C GLN A 155 -5.73 9.16 19.36
N ALA A 156 -4.71 9.70 18.70
CA ALA A 156 -4.08 10.97 19.07
C ALA A 156 -5.06 12.17 18.98
N GLU A 157 -5.88 12.26 17.92
CA GLU A 157 -6.94 13.28 17.82
C GLU A 157 -7.97 13.16 18.94
N LEU A 158 -8.36 11.92 19.30
CA LEU A 158 -9.29 11.66 20.39
C LEU A 158 -8.69 12.05 21.75
N ASP A 159 -7.43 11.68 21.99
CA ASP A 159 -6.72 11.94 23.24
C ASP A 159 -6.50 13.46 23.43
N VAL A 160 -6.22 14.21 22.36
CA VAL A 160 -6.15 15.68 22.38
C VAL A 160 -7.53 16.29 22.67
N ALA A 161 -8.60 15.82 22.00
CA ALA A 161 -9.95 16.34 22.25
C ALA A 161 -10.44 16.09 23.69
N ILE A 162 -10.05 14.95 24.28
CA ILE A 162 -10.30 14.63 25.69
C ILE A 162 -9.47 15.53 26.60
N ALA A 163 -8.20 15.76 26.30
CA ALA A 163 -7.32 16.66 27.05
C ALA A 163 -7.77 18.13 27.00
N GLU A 164 -8.38 18.56 25.90
CA GLU A 164 -8.93 19.91 25.71
C GLU A 164 -10.36 20.08 26.26
N GLY A 165 -10.95 19.03 26.84
CA GLY A 165 -12.24 19.11 27.53
C GLY A 165 -13.44 19.39 26.62
N MET A 166 -13.36 19.06 25.34
CA MET A 166 -14.46 19.26 24.39
C MET A 166 -15.58 18.23 24.61
N PRO A 167 -16.86 18.64 24.76
CA PRO A 167 -17.96 17.71 24.95
C PRO A 167 -18.31 17.02 23.62
N PHE A 168 -18.34 15.69 23.64
CA PHE A 168 -18.92 14.89 22.55
C PHE A 168 -20.45 14.99 22.58
N GLN A 169 -21.05 15.38 21.44
CA GLN A 169 -22.48 15.18 21.12
C GLN A 169 -22.62 14.15 20.00
#